data_AF-M5C4S5-F1
#
_entry.id   AF-M5C4S5-F1
#
_cell.length_a   1.000
_cell.length_b   1.000
_cell.length_c   1.000
_cell.angle_alpha   90.00
_cell.angle_beta   90.00
_cell.angle_gamma   90.00
#
_symmetry.space_group_name_H-M   'P 1'
#
loop_
_entity.id
_entity.type
_entity.pdbx_description
1 polymer ?
#
loop_
_entity_poly.entity_id
_entity_poly.type
_entity_poly.pdbx_seq_one_letter_code
_entity_poly.pdbx_strand_id
1 'polypeptide(L)'
;MPPQGNGNPSLKSAFEKPYVGDVHKCFIEVLDYYSRLENQEKPYMKSISVVQSSGMGKSRMVDEAANLLFTIPANLREALPAGVKTYPPPDVKLRSYFERHDSKSDELLQAEYAILLKCIFDTATSKVPGVVGSRRGVALAAAWAGYLKGGQTVEGVGKSREAFYTEAVDAAETMREMLWKKDGDRLILKGSLSLPTLFEDMSTSAKKLVGRIH
;
A
#
# COMPACT_ATOMS: atom_id res chain seq x y z
N MET A 1 6.92 -29.81 -31.85
CA MET A 1 7.89 -29.06 -31.03
C MET A 1 7.49 -27.59 -31.06
N PRO A 2 7.24 -26.92 -29.92
CA PRO A 2 7.05 -25.49 -29.95
C PRO A 2 8.40 -24.79 -30.20
N PRO A 3 8.41 -23.63 -30.87
CA PRO A 3 9.62 -22.93 -31.24
C PRO A 3 10.30 -22.35 -30.00
N GLN A 4 11.62 -22.50 -29.94
CA GLN A 4 12.48 -21.78 -29.00
C GLN A 4 12.59 -20.32 -29.48
N GLY A 5 11.87 -19.42 -28.80
CA GLY A 5 11.91 -17.98 -29.04
C GLY A 5 12.84 -17.27 -28.05
N ASN A 6 13.74 -16.47 -28.62
CA ASN A 6 14.75 -15.63 -27.95
C ASN A 6 14.27 -14.91 -26.67
N GLY A 7 15.06 -15.08 -25.60
CA GLY A 7 15.18 -14.19 -24.44
C GLY A 7 13.87 -13.85 -23.76
N ASN A 8 13.47 -14.62 -22.74
CA ASN A 8 12.38 -14.21 -21.84
C ASN A 8 12.66 -12.79 -21.34
N PRO A 9 11.84 -11.78 -21.71
CA PRO A 9 11.97 -10.46 -21.13
C PRO A 9 11.82 -10.62 -19.62
N SER A 10 12.76 -10.10 -18.85
CA SER A 10 12.67 -10.15 -17.38
C SER A 10 11.31 -9.57 -16.97
N LEU A 11 10.66 -10.13 -15.94
CA LEU A 11 9.35 -9.65 -15.46
C LEU A 11 9.36 -8.12 -15.21
N LYS A 12 10.52 -7.59 -14.80
CA LYS A 12 10.78 -6.16 -14.67
C LYS A 12 10.69 -5.40 -16.00
N SER A 13 11.30 -5.91 -17.07
CA SER A 13 11.28 -5.24 -18.38
C SER A 13 9.86 -5.11 -18.96
N ALA A 14 8.95 -6.01 -18.61
CA ALA A 14 7.52 -5.89 -18.95
C ALA A 14 6.83 -4.70 -18.25
N PHE A 15 7.45 -4.09 -17.24
CA PHE A 15 7.02 -2.86 -16.54
C PHE A 15 7.78 -1.60 -16.99
N GLU A 16 8.79 -1.77 -17.87
CA GLU A 16 9.60 -0.67 -18.40
C GLU A 16 9.24 -0.35 -19.85
N LYS A 17 8.69 -1.32 -20.60
CA LYS A 17 8.14 -1.07 -21.95
C LYS A 17 6.96 -0.10 -21.89
N PRO A 18 6.72 0.73 -22.92
CA PRO A 18 5.54 1.58 -22.99
C PRO A 18 4.25 0.81 -22.73
N TYR A 19 3.37 1.37 -21.89
CA TYR A 19 2.08 0.76 -21.62
C TYR A 19 1.16 0.92 -22.83
N VAL A 20 0.47 -0.15 -23.19
CA VAL A 20 -0.43 -0.16 -24.35
C VAL A 20 -1.88 -0.13 -23.87
N GLY A 21 -2.62 0.86 -24.36
CA GLY A 21 -4.02 1.11 -24.01
C GLY A 21 -4.21 2.05 -22.82
N ASP A 22 -5.48 2.32 -22.50
CA ASP A 22 -5.87 3.38 -21.55
C ASP A 22 -6.56 2.86 -20.29
N VAL A 23 -6.43 1.56 -20.00
CA VAL A 23 -7.13 0.91 -18.87
C VAL A 23 -6.78 1.57 -17.53
N HIS A 24 -5.54 2.04 -17.35
CA HIS A 24 -5.11 2.77 -16.16
C HIS A 24 -5.85 4.12 -15.99
N LYS A 25 -6.26 4.77 -17.08
CA LYS A 25 -7.07 5.99 -17.04
C LYS A 25 -8.52 5.68 -16.71
N CYS A 26 -9.10 4.66 -17.35
CA CYS A 26 -10.43 4.17 -17.00
C CYS A 26 -10.52 3.76 -15.52
N PHE A 27 -9.48 3.13 -14.98
CA PHE A 27 -9.39 2.79 -13.57
C PHE A 27 -9.44 4.04 -12.67
N ILE A 28 -8.73 5.11 -13.03
CA ILE A 28 -8.77 6.39 -12.32
C ILE A 28 -10.16 7.04 -12.41
N GLU A 29 -10.79 7.03 -13.59
CA GLU A 29 -12.15 7.56 -13.77
C GLU A 29 -13.17 6.84 -12.87
N VAL A 30 -13.03 5.52 -12.73
CA VAL A 30 -13.85 4.73 -11.81
C VAL A 30 -13.56 5.12 -10.36
N LEU A 31 -12.28 5.24 -9.96
CA LEU A 31 -11.92 5.71 -8.61
C LEU A 31 -12.53 7.08 -8.30
N ASP A 32 -12.46 8.02 -9.25
CA ASP A 32 -13.04 9.35 -9.14
C ASP A 32 -14.56 9.33 -9.06
N TYR A 33 -15.22 8.43 -9.80
CA TYR A 33 -16.65 8.21 -9.66
C TYR A 33 -17.01 7.74 -8.25
N TYR A 34 -16.33 6.70 -7.74
CA TYR A 34 -16.56 6.18 -6.38
C TYR A 34 -16.24 7.22 -5.29
N SER A 35 -15.21 8.05 -5.48
CA SER A 35 -14.84 9.07 -4.50
C SER A 35 -15.94 10.12 -4.31
N ARG A 36 -16.65 10.47 -5.40
CA ARG A 36 -17.78 11.43 -5.40
C ARG A 36 -19.10 10.88 -4.87
N LEU A 37 -19.27 9.56 -4.76
CA LEU A 37 -20.47 8.98 -4.17
C LEU A 37 -20.59 9.41 -2.70
N GLU A 38 -21.78 9.87 -2.32
CA GLU A 38 -22.08 10.28 -0.95
C GLU A 38 -21.77 9.14 0.03
N ASN A 39 -21.13 9.49 1.14
CA ASN A 39 -20.92 8.54 2.23
C ASN A 39 -22.27 8.33 2.90
N GLN A 40 -22.95 7.22 2.63
CA GLN A 40 -24.06 6.79 3.48
C GLN A 40 -23.54 6.58 4.92
N GLU A 41 -24.39 6.77 5.93
CA GLU A 41 -24.05 6.83 7.37
C GLU A 41 -23.22 5.65 7.90
N LYS A 42 -23.12 4.56 7.14
CA LYS A 42 -22.14 3.48 7.33
C LYS A 42 -21.47 3.17 5.99
N PRO A 43 -20.35 3.81 5.64
CA PRO A 43 -19.71 3.52 4.37
C PRO A 43 -19.17 2.09 4.43
N TYR A 44 -19.72 1.19 3.61
CA TYR A 44 -18.93 0.06 3.13
C TYR A 44 -17.65 0.67 2.54
N MET A 45 -16.49 0.22 3.04
CA MET A 45 -15.18 0.62 2.55
C MET A 45 -15.20 0.76 1.03
N LYS A 46 -14.78 1.92 0.50
CA LYS A 46 -14.69 2.17 -0.95
C LYS A 46 -13.53 1.33 -1.52
N SER A 47 -13.80 0.05 -1.78
CA SER A 47 -12.86 -0.89 -2.35
C SER A 47 -13.30 -1.26 -3.77
N ILE A 48 -12.32 -1.46 -4.65
CA ILE A 48 -12.54 -1.91 -6.02
C ILE A 48 -11.77 -3.22 -6.21
N SER A 49 -12.51 -4.27 -6.52
CA SER A 49 -11.93 -5.57 -6.87
C SER A 49 -11.60 -5.61 -8.36
N VAL A 50 -10.32 -5.79 -8.69
CA VAL A 50 -9.86 -5.97 -10.08
C VAL A 50 -9.62 -7.45 -10.35
N VAL A 51 -10.59 -8.11 -11.00
CA VAL A 51 -10.56 -9.56 -11.26
C VAL A 51 -10.22 -9.84 -12.73
N GLN A 52 -9.07 -10.47 -12.98
CA GLN A 52 -8.64 -10.93 -14.30
C GLN A 52 -7.70 -12.14 -14.15
N SER A 53 -7.47 -12.88 -15.23
CA SER A 53 -6.47 -13.96 -15.28
C SER A 53 -5.06 -13.48 -14.90
N SER A 54 -4.22 -14.39 -14.40
CA SER A 54 -2.82 -14.10 -14.08
C SER A 54 -2.07 -13.60 -15.34
N GLY A 55 -1.14 -12.66 -15.17
CA GLY A 55 -0.36 -12.10 -16.27
C GLY A 55 -1.08 -11.09 -17.18
N MET A 56 -2.37 -10.81 -17.00
CA MET A 56 -3.14 -9.89 -17.87
C MET A 56 -2.91 -8.39 -17.58
N GLY A 57 -1.85 -8.04 -16.84
CA GLY A 57 -1.47 -6.63 -16.66
C GLY A 57 -2.16 -5.88 -15.51
N LYS A 58 -2.88 -6.54 -14.59
CA LYS A 58 -3.47 -5.88 -13.40
C LYS A 58 -2.48 -5.04 -12.59
N SER A 59 -1.36 -5.64 -12.18
CA SER A 59 -0.34 -4.93 -11.43
C SER A 59 0.34 -3.84 -12.26
N ARG A 60 0.40 -4.02 -13.59
CA ARG A 60 0.92 -2.99 -14.50
C ARG A 60 -0.05 -1.81 -14.61
N MET A 61 -1.36 -2.06 -14.69
CA MET A 61 -2.38 -1.01 -14.70
C MET A 61 -2.29 -0.14 -13.44
N VAL A 62 -2.14 -0.75 -12.27
CA VAL A 62 -1.95 -0.02 -11.00
C VAL A 62 -0.63 0.77 -11.00
N ASP A 63 0.45 0.18 -11.52
CA ASP A 63 1.77 0.85 -11.65
C ASP A 63 1.69 2.08 -12.57
N GLU A 64 0.94 2.01 -13.67
CA GLU A 64 0.69 3.16 -14.55
C GLU A 64 -0.19 4.22 -13.89
N ALA A 65 -1.28 3.80 -13.22
CA ALA A 65 -2.16 4.72 -12.52
C ALA A 65 -1.43 5.50 -11.42
N ALA A 66 -0.45 4.88 -10.75
CA ALA A 66 0.38 5.53 -9.74
C ALA A 66 1.22 6.70 -10.28
N ASN A 67 1.50 6.75 -11.58
CA ASN A 67 2.18 7.90 -12.19
C ASN A 67 1.24 9.11 -12.42
N LEU A 68 -0.08 8.89 -12.39
CA LEU A 68 -1.09 9.92 -12.62
C LEU A 68 -1.75 10.40 -11.33
N LEU A 69 -1.90 9.50 -10.35
CA LEU A 69 -2.53 9.76 -9.06
C LEU A 69 -1.59 9.38 -7.92
N PHE A 70 -1.50 10.22 -6.88
CA PHE A 70 -0.72 9.90 -5.69
C PHE A 70 -1.18 8.58 -5.08
N THR A 71 -0.27 7.60 -5.03
CA THR A 71 -0.60 6.22 -4.66
C THR A 71 0.45 5.67 -3.70
N ILE A 72 0.02 4.94 -2.68
CA ILE A 72 0.89 4.15 -1.79
C ILE A 72 0.68 2.66 -2.13
N PRO A 73 1.47 2.08 -3.04
CA PRO A 73 1.29 0.70 -3.48
C PRO A 73 1.76 -0.30 -2.42
N ALA A 74 0.86 -1.17 -1.97
CA ALA A 74 1.18 -2.31 -1.11
C ALA A 74 0.95 -3.64 -1.86
N ASN A 75 1.93 -4.54 -1.81
CA ASN A 75 1.85 -5.88 -2.36
C ASN A 75 2.00 -6.92 -1.24
N LEU A 76 0.85 -7.43 -0.78
CA LEU A 76 0.77 -8.37 0.34
C LEU A 76 0.85 -9.84 -0.11
N ARG A 77 1.36 -10.13 -1.31
CA ARG A 77 1.44 -11.50 -1.83
C ARG A 77 2.26 -12.41 -0.90
N GLU A 78 1.75 -13.63 -0.72
CA GLU A 78 2.42 -14.71 0.01
C GLU A 78 3.81 -15.05 -0.53
N ALA A 79 4.62 -15.72 0.28
CA ALA A 79 5.91 -16.21 -0.16
C ALA A 79 5.69 -17.33 -1.19
N LEU A 80 6.26 -17.16 -2.38
CA LEU A 80 6.16 -18.16 -3.44
C LEU A 80 7.24 -19.24 -3.28
N PRO A 81 7.01 -20.46 -3.81
CA PRO A 81 8.03 -21.50 -3.82
C PRO A 81 9.34 -21.03 -4.48
N ALA A 82 10.44 -21.65 -4.07
CA ALA A 82 11.76 -21.37 -4.64
C ALA A 82 11.73 -21.49 -6.17
N GLY A 83 12.28 -20.48 -6.86
CA GLY A 83 12.30 -20.40 -8.32
C GLY A 83 11.08 -19.71 -8.96
N VAL A 84 9.99 -19.49 -8.23
CA VAL A 84 8.84 -18.71 -8.75
C VAL A 84 9.04 -17.23 -8.41
N LYS A 85 9.15 -16.40 -9.45
CA LYS A 85 9.31 -14.95 -9.31
C LYS A 85 8.06 -14.23 -9.78
N THR A 86 7.77 -13.09 -9.17
CA THR A 86 6.70 -12.21 -9.60
C THR A 86 7.13 -10.75 -9.54
N TYR A 87 6.47 -9.90 -10.33
CA TYR A 87 6.71 -8.48 -10.33
C TYR A 87 5.39 -7.71 -10.27
N PRO A 88 5.27 -6.67 -9.42
CA PRO A 88 6.24 -6.23 -8.42
C PRO A 88 6.48 -7.32 -7.34
N PRO A 89 7.65 -7.31 -6.67
CA PRO A 89 7.91 -8.18 -5.53
C PRO A 89 7.03 -7.79 -4.31
N PRO A 90 6.83 -8.70 -3.34
CA PRO A 90 6.01 -8.44 -2.16
C PRO A 90 6.69 -7.49 -1.16
N ASP A 91 5.88 -6.71 -0.43
CA ASP A 91 6.33 -5.91 0.71
C ASP A 91 6.40 -6.79 1.97
N VAL A 92 7.51 -7.53 2.12
CA VAL A 92 7.63 -8.60 3.12
C VAL A 92 7.36 -8.13 4.55
N LYS A 93 7.98 -7.03 5.00
CA LYS A 93 7.80 -6.50 6.36
C LYS A 93 6.36 -6.04 6.62
N LEU A 94 5.72 -5.41 5.63
CA LEU A 94 4.32 -5.02 5.71
C LEU A 94 3.41 -6.26 5.77
N ARG A 95 3.63 -7.24 4.89
CA ARG A 95 2.86 -8.48 4.86
C ARG A 95 2.93 -9.22 6.19
N SER A 96 4.14 -9.36 6.76
CA SER A 96 4.31 -10.06 8.04
C SER A 96 3.66 -9.37 9.23
N TYR A 97 3.35 -8.07 9.13
CA TYR A 97 2.50 -7.41 10.13
C TYR A 97 1.07 -7.99 10.14
N PHE A 98 0.52 -8.30 8.95
CA PHE A 98 -0.80 -8.92 8.74
C PHE A 98 -0.79 -10.46 8.88
N GLU A 99 0.31 -11.10 9.23
CA GLU A 99 0.33 -12.57 9.41
C GLU A 99 0.05 -12.96 10.88
N ARG A 100 0.04 -11.99 11.82
CA ARG A 100 -0.02 -12.26 13.27
C ARG A 100 -1.44 -12.11 13.81
N HIS A 101 -2.33 -13.07 13.58
CA HIS A 101 -3.76 -12.95 13.91
C HIS A 101 -4.33 -14.01 14.87
N ASP A 102 -3.63 -15.12 15.10
CA ASP A 102 -4.19 -16.35 15.69
C ASP A 102 -4.61 -16.30 17.18
N SER A 103 -4.67 -15.11 17.80
CA SER A 103 -5.08 -14.93 19.20
C SER A 103 -5.79 -13.59 19.49
N LYS A 104 -6.22 -12.88 18.45
CA LYS A 104 -6.70 -11.49 18.55
C LYS A 104 -8.20 -11.40 18.29
N SER A 105 -8.88 -10.51 19.00
CA SER A 105 -10.28 -10.17 18.70
C SER A 105 -10.36 -9.23 17.48
N ASP A 106 -11.54 -9.17 16.86
CA ASP A 106 -11.80 -8.27 15.73
C ASP A 106 -11.54 -6.80 16.09
N GLU A 107 -11.87 -6.38 17.31
CA GLU A 107 -11.61 -5.02 17.78
C GLU A 107 -10.10 -4.72 17.85
N LEU A 108 -9.31 -5.70 18.29
CA LEU A 108 -7.86 -5.55 18.37
C LEU A 108 -7.24 -5.49 16.97
N LEU A 109 -7.73 -6.32 16.04
CA LEU A 109 -7.29 -6.30 14.64
C LEU A 109 -7.62 -4.96 13.98
N GLN A 110 -8.83 -4.44 14.17
CA GLN A 110 -9.21 -3.11 13.69
C GLN A 110 -8.34 -2.00 14.27
N ALA A 111 -8.03 -2.08 15.56
CA ALA A 111 -7.12 -1.14 16.21
C ALA A 111 -5.70 -1.18 15.61
N GLU A 112 -5.14 -2.37 15.37
CA GLU A 112 -3.84 -2.51 14.71
C GLU A 112 -3.81 -1.96 13.30
N TYR A 113 -4.86 -2.24 12.52
CA TYR A 113 -4.94 -1.74 11.16
C TYR A 113 -5.08 -0.22 11.14
N ALA A 114 -5.86 0.37 12.06
CA ALA A 114 -5.93 1.82 12.21
C ALA A 114 -4.57 2.43 12.57
N ILE A 115 -3.85 1.83 13.51
CA ILE A 115 -2.50 2.26 13.91
C ILE A 115 -1.51 2.15 12.75
N LEU A 116 -1.52 1.03 12.02
CA LEU A 116 -0.63 0.83 10.87
C LEU A 116 -0.91 1.85 9.76
N LEU A 117 -2.18 2.04 9.39
CA LEU A 117 -2.55 3.02 8.37
C LEU A 117 -2.18 4.43 8.79
N LYS A 118 -2.39 4.78 10.08
CA LYS A 118 -1.90 6.05 10.65
C LYS A 118 -0.39 6.20 10.44
N CYS A 119 0.40 5.18 10.78
CA CYS A 119 1.86 5.21 10.60
C CYS A 119 2.24 5.37 9.13
N ILE A 120 1.58 4.65 8.23
CA ILE A 120 1.82 4.76 6.78
C ILE A 120 1.55 6.20 6.31
N PHE A 121 0.46 6.83 6.77
CA PHE A 121 0.14 8.21 6.42
C PHE A 121 1.12 9.22 7.03
N ASP A 122 1.55 9.03 8.27
CA ASP A 122 2.56 9.88 8.92
C ASP A 122 3.92 9.77 8.22
N THR A 123 4.36 8.55 7.91
CA THR A 123 5.60 8.29 7.15
C THR A 123 5.53 8.87 5.75
N ALA A 124 4.39 8.78 5.07
CA ALA A 124 4.21 9.45 3.78
C ALA A 124 4.26 10.98 3.93
N THR A 125 3.58 11.53 4.93
CA THR A 125 3.54 12.97 5.21
C THR A 125 4.94 13.53 5.47
N SER A 126 5.80 12.79 6.16
CA SER A 126 7.18 13.22 6.45
C SER A 126 8.07 13.19 5.21
N LYS A 127 7.90 12.21 4.32
CA LYS A 127 8.76 12.02 3.14
C LYS A 127 8.34 12.81 1.92
N VAL A 128 7.03 13.04 1.73
CA VAL A 128 6.49 13.71 0.53
C VAL A 128 7.23 15.02 0.21
N PRO A 129 7.43 15.98 1.14
CA PRO A 129 8.10 17.24 0.83
C PRO A 129 9.51 17.08 0.24
N GLY A 130 10.31 16.16 0.80
CA GLY A 130 11.66 15.88 0.33
C GLY A 130 11.71 15.14 -1.00
N VAL A 131 10.71 14.30 -1.28
CA VAL A 131 10.63 13.51 -2.51
C VAL A 131 10.11 14.35 -3.68
N VAL A 132 9.02 15.10 -3.45
CA VAL A 132 8.28 15.75 -4.54
C VAL A 132 8.72 17.20 -4.77
N GLY A 133 9.28 17.85 -3.75
CA GLY A 133 9.68 19.26 -3.81
C GLY A 133 8.49 20.18 -4.07
N SER A 134 8.62 21.08 -5.06
CA SER A 134 7.56 22.01 -5.47
C SER A 134 6.57 21.43 -6.49
N ARG A 135 6.72 20.16 -6.90
CA ARG A 135 5.84 19.53 -7.89
C ARG A 135 4.40 19.43 -7.36
N ARG A 136 3.43 19.40 -8.29
CA ARG A 136 1.99 19.27 -8.02
C ARG A 136 1.33 18.35 -9.05
N GLY A 137 0.12 17.87 -8.74
CA GLY A 137 -0.68 17.03 -9.64
C GLY A 137 0.09 15.80 -10.16
N VAL A 138 0.00 15.55 -11.46
CA VAL A 138 0.65 14.41 -12.12
C VAL A 138 2.18 14.40 -11.90
N ALA A 139 2.84 15.56 -11.91
CA ALA A 139 4.29 15.62 -11.68
C ALA A 139 4.67 15.22 -10.25
N LEU A 140 3.81 15.51 -9.27
CA LEU A 140 3.97 15.05 -7.89
C LEU A 140 3.77 13.54 -7.81
N ALA A 141 2.69 13.02 -8.41
CA ALA A 141 2.37 11.60 -8.42
C ALA A 141 3.51 10.77 -9.03
N ALA A 142 3.99 11.17 -10.22
CA ALA A 142 5.11 10.52 -10.90
C ALA A 142 6.41 10.56 -10.08
N ALA A 143 6.72 11.68 -9.42
CA ALA A 143 7.91 11.77 -8.56
C ALA A 143 7.81 10.83 -7.36
N TRP A 144 6.65 10.76 -6.71
CA TRP A 144 6.39 9.86 -5.60
C TRP A 144 6.44 8.38 -6.02
N ALA A 145 5.79 8.03 -7.13
CA ALA A 145 5.84 6.68 -7.70
C ALA A 145 7.27 6.28 -8.06
N GLY A 146 8.04 7.18 -8.68
CA GLY A 146 9.46 6.98 -8.97
C GLY A 146 10.31 6.73 -7.72
N TYR A 147 10.06 7.46 -6.63
CA TYR A 147 10.72 7.26 -5.35
C TYR A 147 10.48 5.85 -4.78
N LEU A 148 9.22 5.39 -4.74
CA LEU A 148 8.87 4.06 -4.21
C LEU A 148 9.34 2.92 -5.14
N LYS A 149 9.29 3.12 -6.45
CA LYS A 149 9.72 2.10 -7.44
C LYS A 149 11.24 2.05 -7.61
N GLY A 150 11.95 3.12 -7.27
CA GLY A 150 13.39 3.27 -7.50
C GLY A 150 14.22 2.13 -6.92
N GLY A 151 14.98 1.44 -7.78
CA GLY A 151 15.84 0.32 -7.38
C GLY A 151 15.14 -1.04 -7.23
N GLN A 152 13.83 -1.14 -7.52
CA GLN A 152 13.10 -2.41 -7.47
C GLN A 152 13.62 -3.41 -8.51
N THR A 153 13.76 -4.67 -8.09
CA THR A 153 14.16 -5.80 -8.94
C THR A 153 13.08 -6.88 -8.93
N VAL A 154 13.33 -8.03 -9.57
CA VAL A 154 12.46 -9.21 -9.45
C VAL A 154 12.62 -9.92 -8.10
N GLU A 155 13.68 -9.62 -7.35
CA GLU A 155 14.01 -10.25 -6.07
C GLU A 155 13.46 -9.50 -4.88
N GLY A 156 13.33 -8.18 -5.00
CA GLY A 156 12.93 -7.33 -3.88
C GLY A 156 12.55 -5.93 -4.31
N VAL A 157 11.79 -5.28 -3.44
CA VAL A 157 11.47 -3.85 -3.56
C VAL A 157 12.75 -3.02 -3.49
N GLY A 158 12.69 -1.78 -4.00
CA GLY A 158 13.81 -0.86 -3.87
C GLY A 158 14.00 -0.38 -2.43
N LYS A 159 15.22 0.06 -2.11
CA LYS A 159 15.61 0.54 -0.75
C LYS A 159 14.65 1.59 -0.20
N SER A 160 14.16 2.49 -1.05
CA SER A 160 13.22 3.54 -0.65
C SER A 160 11.88 2.98 -0.15
N ARG A 161 11.30 2.02 -0.88
CA ARG A 161 10.03 1.37 -0.49
C ARG A 161 10.19 0.43 0.68
N GLU A 162 11.31 -0.30 0.73
CA GLU A 162 11.68 -1.10 1.90
C GLU A 162 11.76 -0.23 3.16
N ALA A 163 12.53 0.86 3.11
CA ALA A 163 12.68 1.78 4.23
C ALA A 163 11.34 2.45 4.61
N PHE A 164 10.52 2.83 3.62
CA PHE A 164 9.20 3.40 3.85
C PHE A 164 8.30 2.47 4.69
N TYR A 165 8.19 1.20 4.29
CA TYR A 165 7.34 0.25 5.01
C TYR A 165 7.96 -0.22 6.32
N THR A 166 9.29 -0.38 6.40
CA THR A 166 9.97 -0.71 7.65
C THR A 166 9.75 0.37 8.70
N GLU A 167 9.94 1.65 8.35
CA GLU A 167 9.70 2.76 9.28
C GLU A 167 8.24 2.82 9.76
N ALA A 168 7.28 2.68 8.84
CA ALA A 168 5.86 2.68 9.22
C ALA A 168 5.48 1.47 10.09
N VAL A 169 6.00 0.28 9.79
CA VAL A 169 5.71 -0.94 10.56
C VAL A 169 6.38 -0.89 11.93
N ASP A 170 7.64 -0.46 12.03
CA ASP A 170 8.35 -0.37 13.31
C ASP A 170 7.68 0.66 14.24
N ALA A 171 7.21 1.79 13.70
CA ALA A 171 6.41 2.76 14.44
C ALA A 171 5.08 2.16 14.92
N ALA A 172 4.41 1.37 14.07
CA ALA A 172 3.17 0.68 14.43
C ALA A 172 3.40 -0.39 15.51
N GLU A 173 4.47 -1.18 15.41
CA GLU A 173 4.86 -2.18 16.42
C GLU A 173 5.18 -1.51 17.77
N THR A 174 5.88 -0.37 17.75
CA THR A 174 6.18 0.41 18.96
C THR A 174 4.90 0.91 19.64
N MET A 175 3.98 1.52 18.89
CA MET A 175 2.69 1.96 19.45
C MET A 175 1.84 0.79 19.95
N ARG A 176 1.84 -0.32 19.22
CA ARG A 176 1.13 -1.54 19.58
C ARG A 176 1.52 -2.05 20.97
N GLU A 177 2.82 -2.14 21.26
CA GLU A 177 3.32 -2.57 22.58
C GLU A 177 2.89 -1.63 23.71
N MET A 178 2.82 -0.33 23.44
CA MET A 178 2.41 0.67 24.42
C MET A 178 0.91 0.65 24.73
N LEU A 179 0.07 0.15 23.81
CA LEU A 179 -1.39 0.31 23.88
C LEU A 179 -2.13 -0.92 24.38
N TRP A 180 -1.42 -2.03 24.66
CA TRP A 180 -2.06 -3.30 24.98
C TRP A 180 -1.75 -3.81 26.39
N LYS A 181 -2.62 -4.70 26.86
CA LYS A 181 -2.40 -5.52 28.06
C LYS A 181 -2.83 -6.95 27.80
N LYS A 182 -2.23 -7.89 28.53
CA LYS A 182 -2.71 -9.27 28.58
C LYS A 182 -3.93 -9.36 29.49
N ASP A 183 -4.91 -10.14 29.08
CA ASP A 183 -6.09 -10.54 29.84
C ASP A 183 -6.22 -12.06 29.70
N GLY A 184 -5.65 -12.79 30.68
CA GLY A 184 -5.36 -14.21 30.53
C GLY A 184 -4.45 -14.48 29.32
N ASP A 185 -4.88 -15.36 28.42
CA ASP A 185 -4.18 -15.70 27.18
C ASP A 185 -4.52 -14.75 26.01
N ARG A 186 -5.43 -13.78 26.21
CA ARG A 186 -5.85 -12.83 25.17
C ARG A 186 -5.10 -11.50 25.32
N LEU A 187 -4.89 -10.83 24.19
CA LEU A 187 -4.43 -9.45 24.16
C LEU A 187 -5.66 -8.54 24.01
N ILE A 188 -5.71 -7.46 24.80
CA ILE A 188 -6.77 -6.45 24.72
C ILE A 188 -6.20 -5.04 24.79
N LEU A 189 -6.96 -4.06 24.29
CA LEU A 189 -6.62 -2.65 24.40
C LEU A 189 -6.58 -2.21 25.87
N LYS A 190 -5.64 -1.32 26.21
CA LYS A 190 -5.64 -0.63 27.50
C LYS A 190 -6.91 0.21 27.61
N GLY A 191 -7.57 0.17 28.77
CA GLY A 191 -8.91 0.74 28.96
C GLY A 191 -9.05 2.25 28.74
N SER A 192 -7.94 2.98 28.59
CA SER A 192 -7.93 4.41 28.23
C SER A 192 -8.08 4.66 26.73
N LEU A 193 -8.04 3.63 25.88
CA LEU A 193 -8.07 3.77 24.43
C LEU A 193 -9.33 3.14 23.85
N SER A 194 -10.04 3.92 23.04
CA SER A 194 -11.21 3.45 22.31
C SER A 194 -10.90 3.30 20.82
N LEU A 195 -11.53 2.32 20.18
CA LEU A 195 -11.40 2.11 18.74
C LEU A 195 -11.80 3.37 17.92
N PRO A 196 -12.89 4.11 18.25
CA PRO A 196 -13.19 5.39 17.62
C PRO A 196 -12.05 6.42 17.70
N THR A 197 -11.35 6.51 18.83
CA THR A 197 -10.21 7.43 19.00
C THR A 197 -9.07 7.07 18.05
N LEU A 198 -8.75 5.78 17.90
CA LEU A 198 -7.73 5.33 16.96
C LEU A 198 -8.08 5.63 15.50
N PHE A 199 -9.36 5.46 15.13
CA PHE A 199 -9.84 5.82 13.79
C PHE A 199 -9.79 7.32 13.53
N GLU A 200 -10.10 8.16 14.53
CA GLU A 200 -9.99 9.62 14.39
C GLU A 200 -8.52 10.07 14.26
N ASP A 201 -7.60 9.45 15.01
CA ASP A 201 -6.17 9.69 14.88
C ASP A 201 -5.65 9.30 13.49
N MET A 202 -6.04 8.11 13.00
CA MET A 202 -5.73 7.66 11.64
C MET A 202 -6.29 8.63 10.58
N SER A 203 -7.55 9.05 10.73
CA SER A 203 -8.22 10.02 9.84
C SER A 203 -7.50 11.37 9.84
N THR A 204 -7.05 11.83 11.00
CA THR A 204 -6.25 13.06 11.14
C THR A 204 -4.93 12.95 10.37
N SER A 205 -4.21 11.84 10.50
CA SER A 205 -2.98 11.59 9.72
C SER A 205 -3.24 11.51 8.21
N ALA A 206 -4.34 10.89 7.79
CA ALA A 206 -4.74 10.87 6.38
C ALA A 206 -5.03 12.29 5.85
N LYS A 207 -5.79 13.11 6.59
CA LYS A 207 -6.08 14.51 6.22
C LYS A 207 -4.81 15.36 6.13
N LYS A 208 -3.85 15.16 7.04
CA LYS A 208 -2.54 15.82 6.99
C LYS A 208 -1.78 15.46 5.71
N LEU A 209 -1.75 14.18 5.34
CA LEU A 209 -1.14 13.74 4.09
C LEU A 209 -1.81 14.38 2.87
N VAL A 210 -3.15 14.40 2.84
CA VAL A 210 -3.93 15.04 1.76
C VAL A 210 -3.55 16.52 1.63
N GLY A 211 -3.41 17.25 2.75
CA GLY A 211 -2.95 18.63 2.75
C GLY A 211 -1.50 18.85 2.31
N ARG A 212 -0.69 17.79 2.14
CA ARG A 212 0.67 17.88 1.58
C ARG A 212 0.73 17.60 0.08
N ILE A 213 -0.28 16.92 -0.48
CA ILE A 213 -0.31 16.52 -1.89
C ILE A 213 -1.15 17.46 -2.77
N HIS A 214 -1.97 18.33 -2.16
CA HIS A 214 -2.66 19.45 -2.80
C HIS A 214 -1.94 20.77 -2.50
#